data_AF-A0A7C2U9X4-F1
#
_entry.id   AF-A0A7C2U9X4-F1
#
_cell.length_a   1.000
_cell.length_b   1.000
_cell.length_c   1.000
_cell.angle_alpha   90.00
_cell.angle_beta   90.00
_cell.angle_gamma   90.00
#
_symmetry.space_group_name_H-M   'P 1'
#
loop_
_entity.id
_entity.type
_entity.pdbx_description
1 polymer ?
#
loop_
_entity_poly.entity_id
_entity_poly.type
_entity_poly.pdbx_seq_one_letter_code
_entity_poly.pdbx_strand_id
1 'polypeptide(L)'
;MATAEAPLAVRRSPRRRRLLRLREAPILGLLFLCAAISIFTTVGIVAVLVEEAVGFFREVSILEFLTESRWTPLFVEKHFGVLPLLSATFLISALALAVAVPVGLGAAIYLSEYASPRLRAVLKPALEVLAGIPTVVYGYFAITFIAPEI
;
A
#
# COMPACT_ATOMS: atom_id res chain seq x y z
N MET A 1 3.17 62.37 5.55
CA MET A 1 4.18 62.31 4.47
C MET A 1 4.44 60.83 4.21
N ALA A 2 3.68 60.23 3.29
CA ALA A 2 3.67 58.78 3.02
C ALA A 2 4.38 58.52 1.69
N THR A 3 5.53 57.84 1.72
CA THR A 3 6.21 57.35 0.53
C THR A 3 5.74 55.94 0.24
N ALA A 4 4.96 55.78 -0.83
CA ALA A 4 4.56 54.48 -1.37
C ALA A 4 5.77 53.84 -2.08
N GLU A 5 6.32 52.76 -1.50
CA GLU A 5 7.24 51.88 -2.22
C GLU A 5 6.43 50.99 -3.16
N ALA A 6 6.53 51.25 -4.46
CA ALA A 6 5.96 50.38 -5.49
C ALA A 6 6.72 49.05 -5.51
N PRO A 7 6.04 47.88 -5.51
CA PRO A 7 6.72 46.60 -5.60
C PRO A 7 7.35 46.46 -7.00
N LEU A 8 8.66 46.23 -7.02
CA LEU A 8 9.44 45.90 -8.23
C LEU A 8 8.89 44.63 -8.89
N ALA A 9 7.99 44.81 -9.86
CA ALA A 9 7.54 43.72 -10.72
C ALA A 9 8.71 43.29 -11.63
N VAL A 10 9.40 42.22 -11.24
CA VAL A 10 10.47 41.60 -12.02
C VAL A 10 9.89 41.09 -13.35
N ARG A 11 10.00 41.92 -14.39
CA ARG A 11 9.52 41.65 -15.75
C ARG A 11 10.43 40.60 -16.40
N ARG A 12 10.20 39.31 -16.09
CA ARG A 12 10.96 38.19 -16.67
C ARG A 12 10.78 38.16 -18.20
N SER A 13 11.89 38.24 -18.94
CA SER A 13 11.89 38.36 -20.41
C SER A 13 11.24 37.16 -21.12
N PRO A 14 10.54 37.37 -22.25
CA PRO A 14 9.83 36.32 -22.99
C PRO A 14 10.76 35.23 -23.55
N ARG A 15 12.03 35.57 -23.87
CA ARG A 15 13.04 34.59 -24.30
C ARG A 15 13.39 33.55 -23.22
N ARG A 16 13.47 33.96 -21.95
CA ARG A 16 13.78 33.03 -20.83
C ARG A 16 12.63 32.06 -20.56
N ARG A 17 11.37 32.48 -20.77
CA ARG A 17 10.19 31.61 -20.68
C ARG A 17 10.15 30.56 -21.80
N ARG A 18 10.63 30.88 -23.00
CA ARG A 18 10.66 29.94 -24.15
C ARG A 18 11.73 28.84 -23.98
N LEU A 19 12.91 29.18 -23.46
CA LEU A 19 13.96 28.20 -23.15
C LEU A 19 13.57 27.19 -22.05
N LEU A 20 12.84 27.63 -21.03
CA LEU A 20 12.36 26.76 -19.96
C LEU A 20 11.31 25.75 -20.50
N ARG A 21 10.35 26.21 -21.30
CA ARG A 21 9.34 25.32 -21.95
C ARG A 21 9.96 24.26 -22.86
N LEU A 22 11.05 24.58 -23.56
CA LEU A 22 11.76 23.64 -24.43
C LEU A 22 12.48 22.53 -23.63
N ARG A 23 12.92 22.83 -22.41
CA ARG A 23 13.54 21.83 -21.50
C ARG A 23 12.50 21.06 -20.68
N GLU A 24 11.33 21.65 -20.44
CA GLU A 24 10.21 21.03 -19.73
C GLU A 24 9.45 20.01 -20.61
N ALA A 25 9.34 20.25 -21.92
CA ALA A 25 8.65 19.38 -22.86
C ALA A 25 9.09 17.90 -22.83
N PRO A 26 10.40 17.54 -22.84
CA PRO A 26 10.80 16.14 -22.77
C PRO A 26 10.51 15.49 -21.41
N ILE A 27 10.58 16.26 -20.32
CA ILE A 27 10.26 15.76 -18.97
C ILE A 27 8.75 15.48 -18.87
N LEU A 28 7.92 16.40 -19.35
CA LEU A 28 6.47 16.21 -19.43
C LEU A 28 6.10 15.03 -20.34
N GLY A 29 6.79 14.87 -21.47
CA GLY A 29 6.61 13.71 -22.36
C GLY A 29 6.96 12.38 -21.69
N LEU A 30 8.08 12.32 -20.96
CA LEU A 30 8.50 11.14 -20.21
C LEU A 30 7.51 10.81 -19.08
N LEU A 31 7.10 11.81 -18.30
CA LEU A 31 6.10 11.63 -17.24
C LEU A 31 4.76 11.17 -17.81
N PHE A 32 4.34 11.73 -18.95
CA PHE A 32 3.13 11.29 -19.65
C PHE A 32 3.25 9.83 -20.13
N LEU A 33 4.39 9.44 -20.69
CA LEU A 33 4.65 8.05 -21.08
C LEU A 33 4.65 7.10 -19.87
N CYS A 34 5.32 7.47 -18.76
CA CYS A 34 5.29 6.69 -17.53
C CYS A 34 3.86 6.51 -17.00
N ALA A 35 3.08 7.60 -16.97
CA ALA A 35 1.68 7.55 -16.55
C ALA A 35 0.83 6.70 -17.50
N ALA A 36 1.01 6.86 -18.83
CA ALA A 36 0.30 6.07 -19.82
C ALA A 36 0.63 4.57 -19.68
N ILE A 37 1.92 4.21 -19.58
CA ILE A 37 2.35 2.82 -19.36
C ILE A 37 1.73 2.28 -18.07
N SER A 38 1.80 3.03 -16.97
CA SER A 38 1.17 2.61 -15.71
C SER A 38 -0.32 2.32 -15.88
N ILE A 39 -1.06 3.21 -16.54
CA ILE A 39 -2.49 3.03 -16.80
C ILE A 39 -2.73 1.79 -17.67
N PHE A 40 -1.99 1.64 -18.78
CA PHE A 40 -2.11 0.49 -19.66
C PHE A 40 -1.79 -0.83 -18.96
N THR A 41 -0.76 -0.86 -18.13
CA THR A 41 -0.42 -2.03 -17.32
C THR A 41 -1.54 -2.34 -16.32
N THR A 42 -2.08 -1.35 -15.62
CA THR A 42 -3.21 -1.56 -14.71
C THR A 42 -4.44 -2.09 -15.44
N VAL A 43 -4.78 -1.52 -16.59
CA VAL A 43 -5.88 -2.01 -17.43
C VAL A 43 -5.62 -3.45 -17.88
N GLY A 44 -4.39 -3.78 -18.27
CA GLY A 44 -3.98 -5.13 -18.64
C GLY A 44 -4.13 -6.13 -17.48
N ILE A 45 -3.69 -5.76 -16.27
CA ILE A 45 -3.88 -6.58 -15.06
C ILE A 45 -5.36 -6.82 -14.81
N VAL A 46 -6.19 -5.77 -14.85
CA VAL A 46 -7.64 -5.90 -14.64
C VAL A 46 -8.28 -6.79 -15.70
N ALA A 47 -7.90 -6.64 -16.97
CA ALA A 47 -8.43 -7.45 -18.06
C ALA A 47 -8.12 -8.95 -17.86
N VAL A 48 -6.86 -9.28 -17.53
CA VAL A 48 -6.45 -10.66 -17.24
C VAL A 48 -7.21 -11.22 -16.04
N LEU A 49 -7.32 -10.45 -14.94
CA LEU A 49 -8.04 -10.90 -13.75
C LEU A 49 -9.53 -11.15 -14.04
N VAL A 50 -10.16 -10.33 -14.88
CA VAL A 50 -11.56 -10.52 -15.29
C VAL A 50 -11.71 -11.76 -16.17
N GLU A 51 -10.80 -11.99 -17.12
CA GLU A 51 -10.82 -13.18 -17.97
C GLU A 51 -10.71 -14.47 -17.13
N GLU A 52 -9.73 -14.53 -16.23
CA GLU A 52 -9.53 -15.64 -15.31
C GLU A 52 -10.74 -15.84 -14.37
N ALA A 53 -11.30 -14.75 -13.84
CA ALA A 53 -12.49 -14.81 -13.00
C ALA A 53 -13.71 -15.34 -13.76
N VAL A 54 -13.93 -14.90 -15.00
CA VAL A 54 -15.01 -15.41 -15.85
C VAL A 54 -14.79 -16.88 -16.18
N GLY A 55 -13.54 -17.29 -16.45
CA GLY A 55 -13.18 -18.70 -16.64
C GLY A 55 -13.51 -19.55 -15.41
N PHE A 56 -13.16 -19.06 -14.22
CA PHE A 56 -13.47 -19.71 -12.95
C PHE A 56 -14.99 -19.87 -12.72
N PHE A 57 -15.77 -18.80 -12.90
CA PHE A 57 -17.22 -18.82 -12.67
C PHE A 57 -18.03 -19.58 -13.73
N ARG A 58 -17.40 -20.03 -14.81
CA ARG A 58 -18.01 -21.00 -15.74
C ARG A 58 -18.03 -22.41 -15.17
N GLU A 59 -17.04 -22.75 -14.35
CA GLU A 59 -16.90 -24.07 -13.72
C GLU A 59 -17.52 -24.10 -12.32
N VAL A 60 -17.50 -22.97 -11.60
CA VAL A 60 -18.01 -22.85 -10.23
C VAL A 60 -19.16 -21.85 -10.19
N SER A 61 -20.30 -22.23 -9.63
CA SER A 61 -21.41 -21.28 -9.54
C SER A 61 -21.11 -20.18 -8.52
N ILE A 62 -21.55 -18.95 -8.82
CA ILE A 62 -21.40 -17.80 -7.92
C ILE A 62 -22.07 -18.07 -6.57
N LEU A 63 -23.21 -18.77 -6.58
CA LEU A 63 -23.96 -19.07 -5.36
C LEU A 63 -23.20 -20.06 -4.47
N GLU A 64 -22.62 -21.12 -5.04
CA GLU A 64 -21.75 -22.04 -4.30
C GLU A 64 -20.52 -21.30 -3.77
N PHE A 65 -19.83 -20.52 -4.60
CA PHE A 65 -18.68 -19.71 -4.18
C PHE A 65 -18.99 -18.81 -2.96
N LEU A 66 -20.18 -18.20 -2.91
CA LEU A 66 -20.59 -17.31 -1.82
C LEU A 66 -21.16 -18.01 -0.59
N THR A 67 -21.74 -19.20 -0.72
CA THR A 67 -22.47 -19.88 0.37
C THR A 67 -21.72 -21.08 0.94
N GLU A 68 -20.77 -21.63 0.20
CA GLU A 68 -19.98 -22.77 0.63
C GLU A 68 -19.05 -22.41 1.78
N SER A 69 -19.02 -23.28 2.79
CA SER A 69 -18.28 -23.10 4.04
C SER A 69 -16.93 -23.82 4.07
N ARG A 70 -16.47 -24.33 2.92
CA ARG A 70 -15.22 -25.08 2.78
C ARG A 70 -14.31 -24.43 1.75
N TRP A 71 -13.02 -24.40 2.06
CA TRP A 71 -11.96 -23.99 1.15
C TRP A 71 -10.97 -25.15 1.02
N THR A 72 -11.15 -26.00 0.01
CA THR A 72 -10.30 -27.18 -0.23
C THR A 72 -9.97 -27.35 -1.72
N PRO A 73 -9.38 -26.35 -2.39
CA PRO A 73 -9.10 -26.42 -3.83
C PRO A 73 -8.06 -27.49 -4.22
N LEU A 74 -7.28 -27.97 -3.24
CA LEU A 74 -6.20 -28.96 -3.42
C LEU A 74 -6.65 -30.40 -3.17
N PHE A 75 -7.88 -30.63 -2.71
CA PHE A 75 -8.38 -31.98 -2.40
C PHE A 75 -9.03 -32.63 -3.63
N VAL A 76 -9.29 -33.94 -3.54
CA VAL A 76 -9.99 -34.70 -4.60
C VAL A 76 -11.37 -34.09 -4.85
N GLU A 77 -12.10 -33.77 -3.78
CA GLU A 77 -13.31 -32.96 -3.81
C GLU A 77 -12.94 -31.49 -3.61
N LYS A 78 -13.08 -30.70 -4.67
CA LYS A 78 -12.72 -29.28 -4.68
C LYS A 78 -13.88 -28.43 -4.21
N HIS A 79 -13.63 -27.65 -3.17
CA HIS A 79 -14.54 -26.64 -2.65
C HIS A 79 -13.88 -25.27 -2.71
N PHE A 80 -14.60 -24.26 -3.21
CA PHE A 80 -14.08 -22.92 -3.49
C PHE A 80 -14.80 -21.82 -2.71
N GLY A 81 -15.50 -22.18 -1.64
CA GLY A 81 -16.22 -21.25 -0.78
C GLY A 81 -15.34 -20.10 -0.25
N VAL A 82 -15.81 -18.86 -0.41
CA VAL A 82 -15.09 -17.65 0.02
C VAL A 82 -15.27 -17.35 1.51
N LEU A 83 -16.33 -17.88 2.13
CA LEU A 83 -16.68 -17.58 3.53
C LEU A 83 -15.56 -17.90 4.53
N PRO A 84 -14.85 -19.04 4.44
CA PRO A 84 -13.72 -19.33 5.33
C PRO A 84 -12.58 -18.33 5.17
N LEU A 85 -12.29 -17.87 3.95
CA LEU A 85 -11.23 -16.88 3.70
C LEU A 85 -11.58 -15.51 4.27
N LEU A 86 -12.83 -15.06 4.09
CA LEU A 86 -13.31 -13.80 4.64
C LEU A 86 -13.34 -13.84 6.17
N SER A 87 -13.93 -14.89 6.75
CA SER A 87 -14.02 -15.05 8.21
C SER A 87 -12.64 -15.15 8.85
N ALA A 88 -11.70 -15.90 8.27
CA ALA A 88 -10.31 -15.94 8.74
C ALA A 88 -9.65 -14.55 8.66
N THR A 89 -9.84 -13.83 7.55
CA THR A 89 -9.30 -12.46 7.39
C THR A 89 -9.84 -11.52 8.46
N PHE A 90 -11.17 -11.50 8.68
CA PHE A 90 -11.79 -10.66 9.71
C PHE A 90 -11.36 -11.03 11.12
N LEU A 91 -11.32 -12.33 11.44
CA LEU A 91 -10.92 -12.82 12.76
C LEU A 91 -9.46 -12.45 13.06
N ILE A 92 -8.54 -12.74 12.14
CA ILE A 92 -7.11 -12.43 12.30
C ILE A 92 -6.92 -10.91 12.37
N SER A 93 -7.58 -10.14 11.51
CA SER A 93 -7.50 -8.66 11.54
C SER A 93 -8.01 -8.09 12.86
N ALA A 94 -9.12 -8.61 13.38
CA ALA A 94 -9.68 -8.16 14.65
C ALA A 94 -8.74 -8.46 15.82
N LEU A 95 -8.17 -9.68 15.87
CA LEU A 95 -7.18 -10.04 16.88
C LEU A 95 -5.91 -9.20 16.75
N ALA A 96 -5.42 -8.99 15.53
CA ALA A 96 -4.25 -8.16 15.26
C ALA A 96 -4.49 -6.73 15.72
N LEU A 97 -5.65 -6.12 15.42
CA LEU A 97 -6.01 -4.78 15.88
C LEU A 97 -6.16 -4.71 17.39
N ALA A 98 -6.79 -5.71 18.01
CA ALA A 98 -6.97 -5.77 19.46
C ALA A 98 -5.64 -5.73 20.22
N VAL A 99 -4.54 -6.23 19.63
CA VAL A 99 -3.20 -6.16 20.22
C VAL A 99 -2.41 -4.96 19.71
N ALA A 100 -2.39 -4.73 18.40
CA ALA A 100 -1.55 -3.70 17.77
C ALA A 100 -2.00 -2.27 18.14
N VAL A 101 -3.30 -2.02 18.28
CA VAL A 101 -3.82 -0.70 18.63
C VAL A 101 -3.40 -0.28 20.05
N PRO A 102 -3.68 -1.05 21.13
CA PRO A 102 -3.30 -0.62 22.47
C PRO A 102 -1.78 -0.53 22.63
N VAL A 103 -1.01 -1.48 22.09
CA VAL A 103 0.45 -1.47 22.18
C VAL A 103 1.04 -0.31 21.36
N GLY A 104 0.59 -0.13 20.12
CA GLY A 104 1.08 0.92 19.22
C GLY A 104 0.71 2.32 19.71
N LEU A 105 -0.52 2.52 20.18
CA LEU A 105 -0.97 3.78 20.75
C LEU A 105 -0.23 4.09 22.06
N GLY A 106 -0.08 3.11 22.95
CA GLY A 106 0.69 3.26 24.19
C GLY A 106 2.15 3.63 23.93
N ALA A 107 2.80 2.98 22.97
CA ALA A 107 4.16 3.30 22.55
C ALA A 107 4.25 4.72 21.95
N ALA A 108 3.27 5.13 21.15
CA ALA A 108 3.22 6.46 20.56
C ALA A 108 3.05 7.56 21.64
N ILE A 109 2.15 7.36 22.60
CA ILE A 109 1.94 8.28 23.73
C ILE A 109 3.22 8.38 24.57
N TYR A 110 3.82 7.23 24.94
CA TYR A 110 5.06 7.24 25.71
C TYR A 110 6.19 7.99 24.99
N LEU A 111 6.37 7.72 23.69
CA LEU A 111 7.43 8.35 22.91
C LEU A 111 7.20 9.86 22.72
N SER A 112 5.95 10.31 22.64
CA SER A 112 5.57 11.72 22.43
C SER A 112 5.60 12.54 23.71
N GLU A 113 5.13 12.00 24.83
CA GLU A 113 4.92 12.78 26.06
C GLU A 113 5.96 12.47 27.16
N TYR A 114 6.46 11.24 27.25
CA TYR A 114 7.23 10.78 28.42
C TYR A 114 8.69 10.45 28.13
N ALA A 115 9.04 10.14 26.88
CA ALA A 115 10.39 9.69 26.53
C ALA A 115 11.42 10.82 26.63
N SER A 116 12.52 10.55 27.35
CA SER A 116 13.66 11.47 27.41
C SER A 116 14.31 11.66 26.01
N PRO A 117 15.02 12.78 25.77
CA PRO A 117 15.62 13.06 24.46
C PRO A 117 16.54 11.96 23.95
N ARG A 118 17.30 11.30 24.84
CA ARG A 118 18.20 10.18 24.48
C ARG A 118 17.42 8.95 24.04
N LEU A 119 16.35 8.60 24.74
CA LEU A 119 15.54 7.42 24.41
C LEU A 119 14.79 7.63 23.09
N ARG A 120 14.24 8.83 22.88
CA ARG A 120 13.60 9.20 21.60
C ARG A 120 14.57 9.12 20.43
N ALA A 121 15.82 9.55 20.61
CA ALA A 121 16.85 9.51 19.57
C ALA A 121 17.23 8.08 19.11
N VAL A 122 17.00 7.06 19.95
CA VAL A 122 17.26 5.64 19.60
C VAL A 122 16.00 4.94 19.11
N LEU A 123 14.90 5.07 19.84
CA LEU A 123 13.67 4.33 19.53
C LEU A 123 13.01 4.81 18.24
N LYS A 124 13.02 6.13 17.96
CA LYS A 124 12.35 6.65 16.77
C LYS A 124 12.97 6.13 15.46
N PRO A 125 14.30 6.21 15.24
CA PRO A 125 14.91 5.60 14.06
C PRO A 125 14.73 4.08 14.01
N ALA A 126 14.79 3.37 15.15
CA ALA A 126 14.56 1.93 15.17
C ALA A 126 13.15 1.56 14.68
N LEU A 127 12.12 2.29 15.13
CA LEU A 127 10.74 2.11 14.68
C LEU A 127 10.57 2.45 13.19
N GLU A 128 11.23 3.50 12.69
CA GLU A 128 11.23 3.85 11.27
C GLU A 128 11.87 2.75 10.41
N VAL A 129 12.98 2.17 10.88
CA VAL A 129 13.64 1.03 10.21
C VAL A 129 12.74 -0.20 10.23
N LEU A 130 12.13 -0.55 11.37
CA LEU A 130 11.20 -1.67 11.48
C LEU A 130 9.99 -1.49 10.55
N ALA A 131 9.43 -0.28 10.47
CA ALA A 131 8.34 0.03 9.56
C ALA A 131 8.75 -0.08 8.07
N GLY A 132 10.04 0.11 7.77
CA GLY A 132 10.61 -0.04 6.43
C GLY A 132 10.92 -1.48 6.02
N ILE A 133 10.85 -2.46 6.93
CA ILE A 133 11.09 -3.86 6.60
C ILE A 133 9.94 -4.37 5.69
N PRO A 134 10.25 -5.02 4.56
CA PRO A 134 9.22 -5.58 3.70
C PRO A 134 8.34 -6.60 4.44
N THR A 135 7.02 -6.52 4.27
CA THR A 135 6.06 -7.42 4.93
C THR A 135 6.32 -8.90 4.64
N VAL A 136 6.87 -9.22 3.47
CA VAL A 136 7.27 -10.60 3.09
C VAL A 136 8.35 -11.18 4.02
N VAL A 137 9.25 -10.35 4.56
CA VAL A 137 10.29 -10.81 5.49
C VAL A 137 9.66 -11.26 6.81
N TYR A 138 8.70 -10.50 7.33
CA TYR A 138 7.96 -10.88 8.54
C TYR A 138 7.11 -12.13 8.33
N GLY A 139 6.49 -12.28 7.15
CA GLY A 139 5.75 -13.49 6.79
C GLY A 139 6.63 -14.73 6.74
N TYR A 140 7.79 -14.63 6.08
CA TYR A 140 8.76 -15.73 6.03
C TYR A 140 9.28 -16.11 7.43
N PHE A 141 9.65 -15.11 8.24
CA PHE A 141 10.08 -15.32 9.63
C PHE A 141 9.01 -16.03 10.47
N ALA A 142 7.74 -15.65 10.34
CA ALA A 142 6.66 -16.29 11.07
C ALA A 142 6.57 -17.80 10.75
N ILE A 143 6.68 -18.16 9.47
CA ILE A 143 6.63 -19.57 9.05
C ILE A 143 7.88 -20.32 9.54
N THR A 144 9.07 -19.74 9.42
CA THR A 144 10.32 -20.46 9.79
C THR A 144 10.59 -20.52 11.30
N PHE A 145 10.17 -19.53 12.08
CA PHE A 145 10.51 -19.44 13.50
C PHE A 145 9.33 -19.66 14.45
N ILE A 146 8.14 -19.12 14.12
CA ILE A 146 6.98 -19.19 15.00
C ILE A 146 6.22 -20.50 14.77
N ALA A 147 6.14 -20.92 13.50
CA ALA A 147 5.33 -22.05 13.07
C ALA A 147 6.10 -23.03 12.17
N PRO A 148 7.27 -23.56 12.63
CA PRO A 148 8.18 -24.34 11.77
C PRO A 148 7.62 -25.71 11.33
N GLU A 149 6.55 -26.18 11.95
CA GLU A 149 5.98 -27.53 11.76
C GLU A 149 4.66 -27.53 10.97
N ILE A 150 4.22 -26.37 10.44
CA ILE A 150 3.02 -26.27 9.59
C ILE A 150 3.39 -26.32 8.10
#